data_AF-A0A4V0I020-F1
#
_entry.id   AF-A0A4V0I020-F1
#
_cell.length_a   1.000
_cell.length_b   1.000
_cell.length_c   1.000
_cell.angle_alpha   90.00
_cell.angle_beta   90.00
_cell.angle_gamma   90.00
#
_symmetry.space_group_name_H-M   'P 1'
#
loop_
_entity.id
_entity.type
_entity.pdbx_description
1 polymer ?
#
loop_
_entity_poly.entity_id
_entity_poly.type
_entity_poly.pdbx_seq_one_letter_code
_entity_poly.pdbx_strand_id
1 'polypeptide(L)'
;MSAGFKFADVVFWGTNGAVEALLEALVAQAESRFGTNDHLTTFLRDERTGFFSGKVVCLDELLGNPVARQRFLSLLDDAPRELIRAGTLTEYGSAWLGTEIAGLRDHIRRDGGITGRDSGEQP
;
A
#
# COMPACT_ATOMS: atom_id res chain seq x y z
N MET A 1 3.48 -18.50 -8.11
CA MET A 1 2.48 -18.12 -7.09
C MET A 1 2.51 -16.61 -6.92
N SER A 2 1.36 -15.99 -6.69
CA SER A 2 1.17 -14.53 -6.61
C SER A 2 0.69 -14.12 -5.22
N ALA A 3 0.99 -12.90 -4.81
CA ALA A 3 0.40 -12.22 -3.65
C ALA A 3 -0.03 -10.80 -4.10
N GLY A 4 -0.71 -10.02 -3.27
CA GLY A 4 -1.09 -8.67 -3.69
C GLY A 4 -1.65 -7.80 -2.60
N PHE A 5 -2.09 -6.61 -3.01
CA PHE A 5 -2.80 -5.65 -2.17
C PHE A 5 -4.22 -5.50 -2.72
N LYS A 6 -5.22 -5.40 -1.84
CA LYS A 6 -6.61 -5.12 -2.20
C LYS A 6 -7.02 -3.76 -1.66
N PHE A 7 -7.68 -2.95 -2.49
CA PHE A 7 -8.38 -1.74 -2.07
C PHE A 7 -9.56 -1.46 -3.01
N ALA A 8 -10.71 -1.08 -2.44
CA ALA A 8 -11.94 -0.76 -3.17
C ALA A 8 -12.31 -1.81 -4.23
N ASP A 9 -12.30 -3.08 -3.80
CA ASP A 9 -12.59 -4.27 -4.63
C ASP A 9 -11.64 -4.56 -5.79
N VAL A 10 -10.54 -3.82 -5.91
CA VAL A 10 -9.47 -4.06 -6.88
C VAL A 10 -8.28 -4.73 -6.21
N VAL A 11 -7.74 -5.78 -6.83
CA VAL A 11 -6.53 -6.46 -6.37
C VAL A 11 -5.37 -6.17 -7.31
N PHE A 12 -4.26 -5.71 -6.73
CA PHE A 12 -3.01 -5.38 -7.42
C PHE A 12 -2.01 -6.52 -7.17
N TRP A 13 -1.89 -7.41 -8.16
CA TRP A 13 -1.15 -8.66 -8.02
C TRP A 13 0.34 -8.47 -8.31
N GLY A 14 1.18 -9.12 -7.51
CA GLY A 14 2.61 -9.21 -7.68
C GLY A 14 3.15 -10.61 -7.43
N THR A 15 4.46 -10.76 -7.61
CA THR A 15 5.15 -11.97 -7.16
C THR A 15 5.22 -11.97 -5.63
N ASN A 16 5.16 -13.15 -5.00
CA ASN A 16 5.22 -13.26 -3.53
C ASN A 16 6.41 -12.48 -2.94
N GLY A 17 7.62 -12.68 -3.49
CA GLY A 17 8.82 -12.04 -2.99
C GLY A 17 8.82 -10.51 -3.16
N ALA A 18 8.24 -9.99 -4.25
CA ALA A 18 8.15 -8.55 -4.43
C ALA A 18 7.14 -7.90 -3.49
N VAL A 19 6.00 -8.57 -3.25
CA VAL A 19 4.98 -8.12 -2.29
C VAL A 19 5.52 -8.16 -0.87
N GLU A 20 6.21 -9.25 -0.49
CA GLU A 20 6.83 -9.40 0.82
C GLU A 20 7.90 -8.33 1.06
N ALA A 21 8.78 -8.09 0.08
CA ALA A 21 9.81 -7.06 0.16
C ALA A 21 9.22 -5.65 0.28
N LEU A 22 8.14 -5.35 -0.46
CA LEU A 22 7.44 -4.08 -0.32
C LEU A 22 6.82 -3.93 1.06
N LEU A 23 6.16 -4.97 1.58
CA LEU A 23 5.55 -4.95 2.90
C LEU A 23 6.60 -4.75 4.00
N GLU A 24 7.76 -5.39 3.88
CA GLU A 24 8.89 -5.20 4.79
C GLU A 24 9.43 -3.76 4.76
N ALA A 25 9.61 -3.19 3.55
CA ALA A 25 10.02 -1.80 3.40
C ALA A 25 8.99 -0.82 3.99
N LEU A 26 7.69 -1.08 3.80
CA LEU A 26 6.61 -0.28 4.38
C LEU A 26 6.65 -0.33 5.92
N VAL A 27 6.86 -1.50 6.53
CA VAL A 27 7.01 -1.64 7.98
C VAL A 27 8.20 -0.83 8.48
N ALA A 28 9.38 -1.01 7.88
CA ALA A 28 10.59 -0.32 8.31
C ALA A 28 10.44 1.21 8.23
N GLN A 29 9.84 1.72 7.16
CA GLN A 29 9.59 3.16 7.02
C GLN A 29 8.52 3.67 7.98
N ALA A 30 7.44 2.91 8.21
CA ALA A 30 6.39 3.28 9.15
C ALA A 30 6.94 3.34 10.59
N GLU A 31 7.72 2.35 11.00
CA GLU A 31 8.40 2.31 12.31
C GLU A 31 9.31 3.51 12.50
N SER A 32 10.11 3.84 11.48
CA SER A 32 11.04 4.97 11.51
C SER A 32 10.31 6.33 11.60
N ARG A 33 9.19 6.50 10.89
CA ARG A 33 8.48 7.78 10.79
C ARG A 33 7.45 8.03 11.88
N PHE A 34 6.71 7.00 12.27
CA PHE A 34 5.52 7.13 13.12
C PHE A 34 5.70 6.44 14.47
N GLY A 35 6.71 5.59 14.61
CA GLY A 35 6.96 4.78 15.79
C GLY A 35 6.29 3.42 15.75
N THR A 36 6.78 2.51 16.60
CA THR A 36 6.42 1.09 16.61
C THR A 36 4.98 0.81 17.07
N ASN A 37 4.39 1.75 17.82
CA ASN A 37 3.03 1.66 18.37
C ASN A 37 2.00 2.47 17.59
N ASP A 38 2.38 3.12 16.49
CA ASP A 38 1.42 3.79 15.61
C ASP A 38 0.52 2.75 14.92
N HIS A 39 -0.76 3.06 14.78
CA HIS A 39 -1.76 2.11 14.26
C HIS A 39 -1.43 1.62 12.84
N LEU A 40 -0.93 2.50 11.96
CA LEU A 40 -0.50 2.11 10.61
C LEU A 40 0.70 1.17 10.68
N THR A 41 1.65 1.46 11.56
CA THR A 41 2.83 0.60 11.78
C THR A 41 2.43 -0.77 12.30
N THR A 42 1.55 -0.84 13.29
CA THR A 42 1.05 -2.11 13.85
C THR A 42 0.33 -2.93 12.78
N PHE A 43 -0.58 -2.32 12.01
CA PHE A 43 -1.26 -3.00 10.91
C PHE A 43 -0.26 -3.61 9.91
N LEU A 44 0.71 -2.82 9.43
CA LEU A 44 1.70 -3.31 8.46
C LEU A 44 2.57 -4.44 9.04
N ARG A 45 2.93 -4.34 10.33
CA ARG A 45 3.71 -5.37 11.02
C ARG A 45 2.93 -6.68 11.14
N ASP A 46 1.67 -6.61 11.54
CA ASP A 46 0.80 -7.79 11.65
C ASP A 46 0.63 -8.45 10.28
N GLU A 47 0.43 -7.65 9.24
CA GLU A 47 0.36 -8.13 7.86
C GLU A 47 1.65 -8.81 7.41
N ARG A 48 2.82 -8.27 7.78
CA ARG A 48 4.15 -8.81 7.48
C ARG A 48 4.42 -10.12 8.23
N THR A 49 4.11 -10.16 9.52
CA THR A 49 4.31 -11.35 10.38
C THR A 49 3.39 -12.48 9.94
N GLY A 50 2.15 -12.17 9.55
CA GLY A 50 1.20 -13.12 9.00
C GLY A 50 1.32 -13.34 7.49
N PHE A 51 2.45 -13.01 6.85
CA PHE A 51 2.60 -13.14 5.41
C PHE A 51 2.78 -14.60 4.97
N PHE A 52 2.12 -14.99 3.88
CA PHE A 52 2.25 -16.31 3.24
C PHE A 52 2.06 -16.21 1.73
N SER A 53 2.50 -17.22 0.99
CA SER A 53 2.32 -17.28 -0.48
C SER A 53 0.85 -17.31 -0.85
N GLY A 54 0.38 -16.41 -1.72
CA GLY A 54 -1.05 -16.27 -2.02
C GLY A 54 -1.75 -15.17 -1.25
N LYS A 55 -1.10 -14.53 -0.27
CA LYS A 55 -1.73 -13.54 0.58
C LYS A 55 -2.17 -12.30 -0.19
N VAL A 56 -3.36 -11.80 0.15
CA VAL A 56 -3.87 -10.51 -0.28
C VAL A 56 -3.97 -9.62 0.96
N VAL A 57 -3.18 -8.54 0.99
CA VAL A 57 -3.22 -7.54 2.06
C VAL A 57 -4.39 -6.59 1.79
N CYS A 58 -5.44 -6.68 2.60
CA CYS A 58 -6.65 -5.86 2.45
C CYS A 58 -6.46 -4.49 3.12
N LEU A 59 -6.52 -3.42 2.35
CA LEU A 59 -6.23 -2.06 2.82
C LEU A 59 -7.49 -1.24 3.13
N ASP A 60 -8.69 -1.78 2.89
CA ASP A 60 -9.94 -1.03 2.97
C ASP A 60 -10.18 -0.39 4.34
N GLU A 61 -9.98 -1.14 5.43
CA GLU A 61 -10.16 -0.64 6.79
C GLU A 61 -9.14 0.46 7.12
N LEU A 62 -7.86 0.22 6.82
CA LEU A 62 -6.77 1.18 7.03
C LEU A 62 -7.02 2.48 6.27
N LEU A 63 -7.38 2.38 5.00
CA LEU A 63 -7.52 3.51 4.09
C LEU A 63 -8.89 4.20 4.20
N GLY A 64 -9.84 3.62 4.92
CA GLY A 64 -11.08 4.31 5.33
C GLY A 64 -10.81 5.57 6.17
N ASN A 65 -9.70 5.63 6.89
CA ASN A 65 -9.26 6.82 7.61
C ASN A 65 -8.44 7.77 6.71
N PRO A 66 -8.85 9.04 6.49
CA PRO A 66 -8.12 9.97 5.61
C PRO A 66 -6.67 10.25 6.05
N VAL A 67 -6.39 10.31 7.35
CA VAL A 67 -5.04 10.55 7.88
C VAL A 67 -4.15 9.34 7.63
N ALA A 68 -4.65 8.13 7.92
CA ALA A 68 -3.93 6.89 7.64
C ALA A 68 -3.70 6.72 6.13
N ARG A 69 -4.69 7.07 5.30
CA ARG A 69 -4.59 7.07 3.83
C ARG A 69 -3.46 7.96 3.33
N GLN A 70 -3.38 9.21 3.79
CA GLN A 70 -2.30 10.13 3.40
C GLN A 70 -0.93 9.64 3.87
N ARG A 71 -0.83 9.13 5.10
CA ARG A 71 0.41 8.55 5.61
C ARG A 71 0.85 7.33 4.81
N PHE A 72 -0.07 6.42 4.50
CA PHE A 72 0.20 5.24 3.68
C PHE A 72 0.62 5.61 2.26
N LEU A 73 -0.03 6.60 1.63
CA LEU A 73 0.40 7.12 0.32
C LEU A 73 1.83 7.65 0.35
N SER A 74 2.23 8.36 1.43
CA SER A 74 3.61 8.80 1.59
C SER A 74 4.60 7.63 1.68
N LEU A 75 4.25 6.56 2.40
CA LEU A 75 5.08 5.35 2.44
C LEU A 75 5.15 4.66 1.06
N LEU A 76 4.04 4.59 0.34
CA LEU A 76 3.98 4.01 -1.01
C LEU A 76 4.77 4.81 -2.06
N ASP A 77 4.99 6.11 -1.86
CA ASP A 77 5.84 6.90 -2.75
C ASP A 77 7.35 6.64 -2.49
N ASP A 78 7.71 6.24 -1.26
CA ASP A 78 9.11 6.13 -0.82
C ASP A 78 9.64 4.69 -0.82
N ALA A 79 8.86 3.71 -0.33
CA ALA A 79 9.29 2.30 -0.23
C ALA A 79 9.67 1.67 -1.58
N PRO A 80 8.89 1.84 -2.68
CA PRO A 80 9.29 1.34 -3.99
C PRO A 80 10.62 1.94 -4.49
N ARG A 81 10.85 3.24 -4.25
CA ARG A 81 12.08 3.92 -4.67
C ARG A 81 13.29 3.36 -3.94
N GLU A 82 13.15 3.07 -2.65
CA GLU A 82 14.19 2.47 -1.84
C GLU A 82 14.54 1.05 -2.33
N LEU A 83 13.53 0.21 -2.61
CA LEU A 83 13.74 -1.14 -3.13
C LEU A 83 14.42 -1.16 -4.49
N ILE A 84 14.03 -0.25 -5.39
CA ILE A 84 14.68 -0.09 -6.70
C ILE A 84 16.14 0.33 -6.51
N ARG A 85 16.41 1.32 -5.65
CA ARG A 85 17.78 1.80 -5.38
C ARG A 85 18.66 0.72 -4.76
N ALA A 86 18.10 -0.11 -3.87
CA ALA A 86 18.81 -1.19 -3.21
C ALA A 86 19.07 -2.40 -4.14
N GLY A 87 18.43 -2.46 -5.31
CA GLY A 87 18.56 -3.58 -6.25
C GLY A 87 18.01 -4.90 -5.68
N THR A 88 17.09 -4.83 -4.71
CA THR A 88 16.56 -5.99 -3.98
C THR A 88 15.63 -6.84 -4.84
N LEU A 89 15.04 -6.25 -5.87
CA LEU A 89 14.05 -6.91 -6.72
C LEU A 89 14.66 -7.41 -8.03
N THR A 90 14.08 -8.48 -8.55
CA THR A 90 14.30 -8.91 -9.94
C THR A 90 13.75 -7.86 -10.90
N GLU A 91 14.10 -7.98 -12.19
CA GLU A 91 13.53 -7.12 -13.26
C GLU A 91 12.00 -7.16 -13.26
N TYR A 92 11.42 -8.36 -13.15
CA TYR A 92 9.97 -8.55 -13.03
C TYR A 92 9.38 -7.88 -11.78
N GLY A 93 10.08 -7.95 -10.64
CA GLY A 93 9.64 -7.27 -9.42
C GLY A 93 9.69 -5.74 -9.55
N SER A 94 10.71 -5.22 -10.23
CA SER A 94 10.85 -3.78 -10.51
C SER A 94 9.78 -3.28 -11.47
N ALA A 95 9.48 -4.06 -12.52
CA ALA A 95 8.40 -3.75 -13.46
C ALA A 95 7.04 -3.73 -12.74
N TRP A 96 6.79 -4.70 -11.86
CA TRP A 96 5.58 -4.75 -11.03
C TRP A 96 5.40 -3.50 -10.15
N LEU A 97 6.46 -3.02 -9.50
CA LEU A 97 6.39 -1.75 -8.75
C LEU A 97 5.98 -0.57 -9.65
N GLY A 98 6.53 -0.52 -10.87
CA GLY A 98 6.24 0.54 -11.83
C GLY A 98 4.81 0.53 -12.37
N THR A 99 4.15 -0.63 -12.43
CA THR A 99 2.80 -0.76 -13.00
C THR A 99 1.73 -0.89 -11.93
N GLU A 100 1.78 -1.93 -11.11
CA GLU A 100 0.71 -2.30 -10.20
C GLU A 100 0.69 -1.42 -8.96
N ILE A 101 1.86 -1.10 -8.39
CA ILE A 101 1.92 -0.21 -7.22
C ILE A 101 1.65 1.24 -7.61
N ALA A 102 2.07 1.67 -8.80
CA ALA A 102 1.64 2.94 -9.36
C ALA A 102 0.11 2.98 -9.55
N GLY A 103 -0.48 1.90 -10.08
CA GLY A 103 -1.92 1.73 -10.20
C GLY A 103 -2.66 1.80 -8.86
N LEU A 104 -2.18 1.07 -7.84
CA LEU A 104 -2.73 1.10 -6.48
C LEU A 104 -2.72 2.53 -5.93
N ARG A 105 -1.60 3.22 -6.02
CA ARG A 105 -1.45 4.59 -5.54
C ARG A 105 -2.45 5.53 -6.21
N ASP A 106 -2.55 5.46 -7.53
CA ASP A 106 -3.46 6.31 -8.30
C ASP A 106 -4.92 5.97 -7.98
N HIS A 107 -5.24 4.70 -7.73
CA HIS A 107 -6.57 4.25 -7.31
C HIS A 107 -6.96 4.82 -5.93
N ILE A 108 -6.06 4.73 -4.94
CA ILE A 108 -6.26 5.31 -3.60
C ILE A 108 -6.49 6.82 -3.66
N ARG A 109 -5.75 7.54 -4.51
CA ARG A 109 -5.89 9.00 -4.69
C ARG A 109 -7.25 9.38 -5.28
N ARG A 110 -7.76 8.61 -6.24
CA ARG A 110 -9.05 8.89 -6.91
C ARG A 110 -10.24 8.61 -6.00
N ASP A 111 -10.19 7.52 -5.25
CA ASP A 111 -11.25 7.16 -4.30
C ASP A 111 -11.38 8.18 -3.15
N GLY A 112 -10.28 8.84 -2.78
CA GLY A 112 -10.30 9.94 -1.80
C GLY A 112 -10.88 11.26 -2.31
N GLY A 113 -11.26 11.34 -3.59
CA GLY A 113 -11.76 12.55 -4.25
C GLY A 113 -13.29 12.65 -4.38
N ILE A 114 -14.06 11.64 -3.94
CA ILE A 114 -15.51 11.57 -4.12
C ILE A 114 -16.25 11.71 -2.78
N THR A 115 -16.08 12.84 -2.09
CA THR A 115 -17.00 13.26 -1.02
C THR A 115 -17.27 14.77 -1.09
N GLY A 116 -17.61 15.26 -2.29
CA GLY A 116 -17.80 16.69 -2.55
C GLY A 116 -18.90 17.08 -3.54
N ARG A 117 -19.81 16.17 -3.89
CA ARG A 117 -21.04 16.50 -4.63
C ARG A 117 -22.17 15.62 -4.12
N ASP A 118 -23.01 16.19 -3.27
CA ASP A 118 -24.47 16.03 -3.23
C ASP A 118 -25.00 16.61 -1.92
N SER A 119 -24.96 17.94 -1.82
CA SER A 119 -25.82 18.73 -0.94
C SER A 119 -25.93 20.11 -1.56
N GLY A 120 -26.53 20.13 -2.75
CA GLY A 120 -26.92 21.34 -3.46
C GLY A 120 -28.41 21.26 -3.74
N GLU A 121 -29.19 21.26 -2.67
CA GLU A 121 -30.62 21.60 -2.69
C GLU A 121 -30.76 22.92 -3.45
N GLN A 122 -31.49 22.91 -4.57
CA GLN A 122 -31.98 24.13 -5.20
C GLN A 122 -33.51 24.16 -5.10
N PRO A 123 -34.10 25.30 -4.72
CA PRO A 123 -35.55 25.49 -4.63
C PRO A 123 -36.23 25.50 -6.01
#